data_AF-A0A0D7VYB7-F1
#
_entry.id   AF-A0A0D7VYB7-F1
#
_cell.length_a   1.000
_cell.length_b   1.000
_cell.length_c   1.000
_cell.angle_alpha   90.00
_cell.angle_beta   90.00
_cell.angle_gamma   90.00
#
_symmetry.space_group_name_H-M   'P 1'
#
loop_
_entity.id
_entity.type
_entity.pdbx_description
1 polymer ?
#
loop_
_entity_poly.entity_id
_entity_poly.type
_entity_poly.pdbx_seq_one_letter_code
_entity_poly.pdbx_strand_id
1 'polypeptide(L)'
;MGIEVFNKEIRNLIKQSQDPTIAFVQQKFVQSGFDSYYGFFGNFLLNYGLVSFSCSMREKKPEYKPYFNFRDSNVFGYDGGIYYLTDQFHNFNKCHYLHAHQIVSLLRTVNISELENWKNHLV
;
A
#
# COMPACT_ATOMS: atom_id res chain seq x y z
N MET A 1 -15.64 -6.83 -5.09
CA MET A 1 -16.10 -5.49 -4.66
C MET A 1 -14.97 -4.63 -4.07
N GLY A 2 -14.44 -4.89 -2.87
CA GLY A 2 -13.39 -4.04 -2.27
C GLY A 2 -12.04 -4.03 -3.03
N ILE A 3 -11.54 -5.22 -3.38
CA ILE A 3 -10.30 -5.38 -4.18
C ILE A 3 -10.43 -4.70 -5.56
N GLU A 4 -11.60 -4.72 -6.17
CA GLU A 4 -11.83 -4.05 -7.47
C GLU A 4 -11.73 -2.54 -7.33
N VAL A 5 -12.25 -1.96 -6.24
CA VAL A 5 -12.08 -0.53 -5.92
C VAL A 5 -10.59 -0.20 -5.78
N PHE A 6 -9.84 -0.96 -5.00
CA PHE A 6 -8.40 -0.76 -4.84
C PHE A 6 -7.68 -0.74 -6.20
N ASN A 7 -7.91 -1.78 -7.02
CA ASN A 7 -7.28 -1.91 -8.34
C ASN A 7 -7.65 -0.76 -9.28
N LYS A 8 -8.92 -0.34 -9.28
CA LYS A 8 -9.39 0.79 -10.10
C LYS A 8 -8.71 2.09 -9.68
N GLU A 9 -8.67 2.37 -8.37
CA GLU A 9 -8.06 3.59 -7.84
C GLU A 9 -6.56 3.65 -8.14
N ILE A 10 -5.82 2.58 -7.88
CA ILE A 10 -4.39 2.51 -8.23
C ILE A 10 -4.17 2.76 -9.72
N ARG A 11 -4.94 2.11 -10.61
CA ARG A 11 -4.81 2.32 -12.06
C ARG A 11 -5.00 3.78 -12.44
N ASN A 12 -5.98 4.45 -11.84
CA ASN A 12 -6.25 5.86 -12.09
C ASN A 12 -5.11 6.75 -11.57
N LEU A 13 -4.67 6.51 -10.33
CA LEU A 13 -3.59 7.27 -9.69
C LEU A 13 -2.26 7.14 -10.45
N ILE A 14 -1.91 5.94 -10.91
CA ILE A 14 -0.70 5.69 -11.70
C ILE A 14 -0.79 6.40 -13.06
N LYS A 15 -1.91 6.25 -13.78
CA LYS A 15 -2.10 6.90 -15.10
C LYS A 15 -1.95 8.43 -15.07
N GLN A 16 -2.28 9.04 -13.93
CA GLN A 16 -2.21 10.49 -13.73
C GLN A 16 -0.87 10.96 -13.16
N SER A 17 0.03 10.04 -12.81
CA SER A 17 1.28 10.37 -12.14
C SER A 17 2.42 10.55 -13.15
N GLN A 18 3.20 11.62 -13.00
CA GLN A 18 4.50 11.80 -13.66
C GLN A 18 5.67 11.46 -12.71
N ASP A 19 5.34 11.02 -11.49
CA ASP A 19 6.32 10.71 -10.45
C ASP A 19 7.22 9.52 -10.86
N PRO A 20 8.56 9.69 -10.84
CA PRO A 20 9.50 8.64 -11.23
C PRO A 20 9.37 7.36 -10.38
N THR A 21 9.15 7.48 -9.07
CA THR A 21 8.97 6.34 -8.17
C THR A 21 7.72 5.55 -8.55
N ILE A 22 6.64 6.24 -8.91
CA ILE A 22 5.42 5.58 -9.39
C ILE A 22 5.66 4.86 -10.73
N ALA A 23 6.41 5.48 -11.66
CA ALA A 23 6.77 4.84 -12.93
C ALA A 23 7.61 3.57 -12.71
N PHE A 24 8.57 3.61 -11.79
CA PHE A 24 9.37 2.45 -11.38
C PHE A 24 8.49 1.32 -10.83
N VAL A 25 7.58 1.63 -9.92
CA VAL A 25 6.66 0.64 -9.33
C VAL A 25 5.74 0.03 -10.40
N GLN A 26 5.26 0.83 -11.35
CA GLN A 26 4.47 0.32 -12.47
C GLN A 26 5.29 -0.65 -13.35
N GLN A 27 6.56 -0.34 -13.62
CA GLN A 27 7.44 -1.25 -14.33
C GLN A 27 7.62 -2.58 -13.58
N LYS A 28 7.80 -2.52 -12.25
CA LYS A 28 7.87 -3.72 -11.40
C LYS A 28 6.58 -4.52 -11.43
N PHE A 29 5.42 -3.87 -11.45
CA PHE A 29 4.13 -4.56 -11.60
C PHE A 29 4.08 -5.34 -12.92
N VAL A 30 4.42 -4.71 -14.06
CA VAL A 30 4.43 -5.36 -15.37
C VAL A 30 5.39 -6.57 -15.41
N GLN A 31 6.56 -6.45 -14.76
CA GLN A 31 7.55 -7.54 -14.70
C GLN A 31 7.16 -8.67 -13.74
N SER A 32 6.31 -8.40 -12.77
CA SER A 32 6.01 -9.34 -11.68
C SER A 32 5.07 -10.49 -12.04
N GLY A 33 4.31 -10.36 -13.14
CA GLY A 33 3.32 -11.36 -13.55
C GLY A 33 2.04 -11.40 -12.69
N PHE A 34 1.85 -10.48 -11.74
CA PHE A 34 0.60 -10.38 -10.99
C PHE A 34 -0.55 -9.82 -11.85
N ASP A 35 -1.72 -10.44 -11.77
CA ASP A 35 -2.93 -9.96 -12.47
C ASP A 35 -3.65 -8.79 -11.77
N SER A 36 -3.26 -8.49 -10.52
CA SER A 36 -3.88 -7.44 -9.72
C SER A 36 -2.84 -6.61 -8.96
N TYR A 37 -3.10 -5.31 -8.89
CA TYR A 37 -2.33 -4.39 -8.05
C TYR A 37 -2.45 -4.72 -6.57
N TYR A 38 -3.60 -5.27 -6.12
CA TYR A 38 -3.76 -5.65 -4.72
C TYR A 38 -2.78 -6.77 -4.33
N GLY A 39 -2.72 -7.85 -5.13
CA GLY A 39 -1.77 -8.94 -4.91
C GLY A 39 -0.32 -8.48 -5.07
N PHE A 40 -0.04 -7.71 -6.13
CA PHE A 40 1.28 -7.13 -6.36
C PHE A 40 1.75 -6.28 -5.18
N PHE A 41 0.97 -5.30 -4.72
CA PHE A 41 1.37 -4.43 -3.62
C PHE A 41 1.51 -5.19 -2.30
N GLY A 42 0.67 -6.21 -2.06
CA GLY A 42 0.83 -7.10 -0.91
C GLY A 42 2.21 -7.75 -0.85
N ASN A 43 2.70 -8.25 -1.99
CA ASN A 43 4.02 -8.89 -2.08
C ASN A 43 5.17 -7.88 -2.19
N PHE A 44 5.00 -6.85 -3.02
CA PHE A 44 6.02 -5.84 -3.29
C PHE A 44 6.37 -5.05 -2.03
N LEU A 45 5.37 -4.50 -1.33
CA LEU A 45 5.60 -3.62 -0.18
C LEU A 45 6.12 -4.37 1.05
N LEU A 46 5.92 -5.70 1.12
CA LEU A 46 6.51 -6.54 2.15
C LEU A 46 8.05 -6.47 2.15
N ASN A 47 8.65 -6.40 0.96
CA ASN A 47 10.11 -6.25 0.82
C ASN A 47 10.62 -4.88 1.28
N TYR A 48 9.73 -3.90 1.41
CA TYR A 48 10.02 -2.54 1.83
C TYR A 48 9.57 -2.24 3.27
N GLY A 49 9.18 -3.28 4.01
CA GLY A 49 8.85 -3.18 5.43
C GLY A 49 7.39 -2.86 5.75
N LEU A 50 6.49 -2.77 4.76
CA LEU A 50 5.04 -2.74 5.02
C LEU A 50 4.51 -4.18 5.02
N VAL A 51 4.25 -4.71 6.22
CA VAL A 51 3.86 -6.10 6.47
C VAL A 51 2.47 -6.40 5.93
N SER A 52 1.52 -5.49 6.14
CA SER A 52 0.16 -5.64 5.64
C SER A 52 -0.56 -4.29 5.54
N PHE A 53 -1.54 -4.23 4.65
CA PHE A 53 -2.54 -3.18 4.60
C PHE A 53 -3.92 -3.85 4.61
N SER A 54 -4.70 -3.60 5.66
CA SER A 54 -5.97 -4.31 5.85
C SER A 54 -6.95 -3.46 6.67
N CYS A 55 -8.10 -4.03 6.98
CA CYS A 55 -9.22 -3.37 7.61
C CYS A 55 -9.56 -4.07 8.92
N SER A 56 -9.45 -3.38 10.05
CA SER A 56 -9.87 -3.90 11.36
C SER A 56 -11.36 -3.71 11.53
N MET A 57 -12.10 -4.78 11.82
CA MET A 57 -13.56 -4.76 11.93
C MET A 57 -14.01 -4.18 13.28
N ARG A 58 -15.06 -3.36 13.27
CA ARG A 58 -15.78 -2.98 14.47
C ARG A 58 -16.59 -4.18 14.99
N GLU A 59 -16.50 -4.48 16.28
CA GLU A 59 -17.28 -5.57 16.86
C GLU A 59 -18.76 -5.50 16.46
N LYS A 60 -19.25 -6.60 15.89
CA LYS A 60 -20.67 -6.82 15.52
C LYS A 60 -21.26 -5.78 14.55
N LYS A 61 -20.44 -5.02 13.82
CA LYS A 61 -20.90 -4.08 12.77
C LYS A 61 -20.07 -4.23 11.49
N PRO A 62 -20.67 -4.10 10.29
CA PRO A 62 -19.96 -4.20 9.01
C PRO A 62 -19.19 -2.90 8.69
N GLU A 63 -18.52 -2.33 9.68
CA GLU A 63 -17.73 -1.12 9.57
C GLU A 63 -16.28 -1.46 9.97
N TYR A 64 -15.33 -0.80 9.32
CA TYR A 64 -13.92 -1.16 9.42
C TYR A 64 -13.03 0.07 9.52
N LYS A 65 -11.90 -0.07 10.21
CA LYS A 65 -10.82 0.93 10.22
C LYS A 65 -9.66 0.44 9.35
N PRO A 66 -9.31 1.13 8.25
CA PRO A 66 -8.16 0.77 7.45
C PRO A 66 -6.88 1.09 8.20
N TYR A 67 -5.91 0.19 8.10
CA TYR A 67 -4.59 0.35 8.70
C TYR A 67 -3.48 -0.16 7.78
N PHE A 68 -2.26 0.29 8.08
CA PHE A 68 -1.00 -0.31 7.66
C PHE A 68 -0.30 -0.92 8.86
N ASN A 69 0.44 -2.00 8.64
CA ASN A 69 1.31 -2.58 9.65
C ASN A 69 2.74 -2.54 9.12
N PHE A 70 3.64 -1.87 9.83
CA PHE A 70 5.04 -1.73 9.43
C PHE A 70 5.95 -2.60 10.29
N ARG A 71 7.10 -2.97 9.71
CA ARG A 71 8.26 -3.48 10.47
C ARG A 71 9.01 -2.30 11.07
N ASP A 72 9.75 -2.54 12.14
CA ASP A 72 10.63 -1.54 12.76
C ASP A 72 11.63 -0.95 11.75
N SER A 73 12.14 -1.78 10.84
CA SER A 73 12.92 -1.34 9.68
C SER A 73 12.04 -1.34 8.43
N ASN A 74 11.70 -0.16 7.94
CA ASN A 74 10.95 0.04 6.70
C ASN A 74 11.46 1.27 5.95
N VAL A 75 11.31 1.28 4.63
CA VAL A 75 11.78 2.37 3.77
C VAL A 75 10.97 3.66 3.95
N PHE A 76 9.82 3.59 4.61
CA PHE A 76 8.89 4.71 4.77
C PHE A 76 9.15 5.53 6.04
N GLY A 77 10.09 5.10 6.89
CA GLY A 77 10.46 5.82 8.12
C GLY A 77 9.39 5.82 9.22
N TYR A 78 8.42 4.90 9.18
CA TYR A 78 7.42 4.75 10.23
C TYR A 78 7.93 3.89 11.37
N ASP A 79 7.42 4.11 12.58
CA ASP A 79 7.60 3.15 13.68
C ASP A 79 6.92 1.81 13.34
N GLY A 80 7.48 0.71 13.86
CA GLY A 80 6.89 -0.61 13.68
C GLY A 80 5.53 -0.74 14.36
N GLY A 81 4.65 -1.55 13.75
CA GLY A 81 3.30 -1.82 14.25
C GLY A 81 2.18 -1.19 13.42
N ILE A 82 0.99 -1.15 14.01
CA ILE A 82 -0.26 -0.79 13.33
C ILE A 82 -0.46 0.73 13.33
N TYR A 83 -0.58 1.29 12.12
CA TYR A 83 -0.93 2.67 11.86
C TYR A 83 -2.31 2.76 11.19
N TYR A 84 -3.29 3.31 11.89
CA TYR A 84 -4.62 3.53 11.32
C TYR A 84 -4.63 4.73 10.39
N LEU A 85 -5.27 4.61 9.22
CA LEU A 85 -5.31 5.70 8.24
C LEU A 85 -6.36 6.78 8.57
N THR A 86 -7.20 6.51 9.56
CA THR A 86 -8.34 7.35 9.97
C THR A 86 -8.84 6.90 11.33
N ASP A 87 -9.38 7.84 12.10
CA ASP A 87 -10.04 7.56 13.38
C ASP A 87 -11.48 7.07 13.22
N GLN A 88 -12.03 7.13 12.00
CA GLN A 88 -13.41 6.76 11.71
C GLN A 88 -13.53 5.34 11.14
N PHE A 89 -14.65 4.70 11.45
CA PHE A 89 -15.03 3.45 10.79
C PHE A 89 -15.70 3.75 9.44
N HIS A 90 -15.42 2.91 8.45
CA HIS A 90 -15.94 3.02 7.10
C HIS A 90 -16.40 1.67 6.56
N ASN A 91 -17.17 1.68 5.46
CA ASN A 91 -17.42 0.44 4.74
C ASN A 91 -16.14 -0.10 4.07
N PHE A 92 -16.18 -1.37 3.67
CA PHE A 92 -15.04 -2.07 3.10
C PHE A 92 -14.48 -1.40 1.83
N ASN A 93 -15.36 -0.92 0.94
CA ASN A 93 -14.96 -0.24 -0.30
C ASN A 93 -14.17 1.05 -0.01
N LYS A 94 -14.61 1.85 0.97
CA LYS A 94 -13.92 3.08 1.35
C LYS A 94 -12.56 2.80 2.00
N CYS A 95 -12.42 1.69 2.72
CA CYS A 95 -11.12 1.27 3.25
C CYS A 95 -10.12 0.99 2.13
N HIS A 96 -10.52 0.20 1.12
CA HIS A 96 -9.69 -0.08 -0.05
C HIS A 96 -9.37 1.16 -0.88
N TYR A 97 -10.31 2.10 -0.98
CA TYR A 97 -10.04 3.42 -1.56
C TYR A 97 -8.92 4.14 -0.78
N LEU A 98 -9.02 4.20 0.55
CA LEU A 98 -8.02 4.88 1.38
C LEU A 98 -6.65 4.20 1.30
N HIS A 99 -6.59 2.86 1.28
CA HIS A 99 -5.33 2.13 1.08
C HIS A 99 -4.68 2.48 -0.27
N ALA A 100 -5.45 2.50 -1.36
CA ALA A 100 -4.91 2.80 -2.69
C ALA A 100 -4.27 4.20 -2.73
N HIS A 101 -4.97 5.20 -2.20
CA HIS A 101 -4.47 6.58 -2.15
C HIS A 101 -3.25 6.70 -1.23
N GLN A 102 -3.29 6.07 -0.05
CA GLN A 102 -2.20 6.18 0.91
C GLN A 102 -0.94 5.44 0.45
N ILE A 103 -1.06 4.28 -0.21
CA ILE A 103 0.10 3.57 -0.79
C ILE A 103 0.79 4.45 -1.84
N VAL A 104 0.04 5.06 -2.76
CA VAL A 104 0.63 5.97 -3.76
C VAL A 104 1.24 7.19 -3.10
N SER A 105 0.60 7.73 -2.06
CA SER A 105 1.16 8.84 -1.27
C SER A 105 2.50 8.46 -0.64
N LEU A 106 2.60 7.29 0.01
CA LEU A 106 3.85 6.80 0.61
C LEU A 106 4.95 6.57 -0.43
N LEU A 107 4.61 6.01 -1.59
CA LEU A 107 5.60 5.78 -2.63
C LEU A 107 6.19 7.09 -3.18
N ARG A 108 5.37 8.15 -3.27
CA ARG A 108 5.83 9.48 -3.69
C ARG A 108 6.77 10.15 -2.70
N THR A 109 6.79 9.73 -1.43
CA THR A 109 7.73 10.28 -0.45
C THR A 109 9.09 9.58 -0.46
N VAL A 110 9.22 8.45 -1.16
CA VAL A 110 10.43 7.63 -1.19
C VAL A 110 11.18 7.86 -2.51
N ASN A 111 12.49 8.06 -2.43
CA ASN A 111 13.32 8.18 -3.63
C ASN A 111 13.47 6.82 -4.32
N ILE A 112 13.46 6.78 -5.66
CA ILE A 112 13.76 5.55 -6.41
C ILE A 112 15.04 4.89 -5.90
N SER A 113 16.09 5.67 -5.65
CA SER A 113 17.38 5.13 -5.21
C SER A 113 17.27 4.39 -3.87
N GLU A 114 16.37 4.81 -2.99
CA GLU A 114 16.11 4.09 -1.73
C GLU A 114 15.42 2.77 -2.01
N LEU A 115 14.45 2.72 -2.93
CA LEU A 115 13.79 1.47 -3.32
C LEU A 115 14.71 0.49 -4.06
N GLU A 116 15.63 1.00 -4.88
CA GLU A 116 16.57 0.17 -5.64
C GLU A 116 17.69 -0.40 -4.76
N ASN A 117 18.15 0.38 -3.77
CA ASN A 117 19.24 -0.01 -2.88
C ASN A 117 18.76 -0.59 -1.54
N TRP A 118 17.45 -0.70 -1.32
CA TRP A 118 16.89 -1.24 -0.09
C TRP A 118 17.37 -2.68 0.11
N LYS A 119 18.28 -2.86 1.07
CA LYS A 119 18.71 -4.19 1.50
C LYS A 119 17.67 -4.68 2.49
N ASN A 120 16.78 -5.53 1.99
CA ASN A 120 15.74 -6.12 2.82
C ASN A 120 16.38 -6.80 4.03
N HIS A 121 16.15 -6.24 5.22
CA HIS A 121 16.61 -6.80 6.49
C HIS A 121 15.66 -7.92 6.93
N LEU A 122 15.44 -8.93 6.07
CA LEU A 122 14.82 -10.19 6.48
C LEU A 122 15.81 -10.91 7.42
N VAL A 123 15.85 -10.46 8.67
CA VAL A 123 16.48 -11.16 9.80
C VAL A 123 15.36 -11.59 10.72
#